data_AF-A0A528ARG9-F1
#
_entry.id   AF-A0A528ARG9-F1
#
_cell.length_a   1.000
_cell.length_b   1.000
_cell.length_c   1.000
_cell.angle_alpha   90.00
_cell.angle_beta   90.00
_cell.angle_gamma   90.00
#
_symmetry.space_group_name_H-M   'P 1'
#
loop_
_entity.id
_entity.type
_entity.pdbx_description
1 polymer ?
#
loop_
_entity_poly.entity_id
_entity_poly.type
_entity_poly.pdbx_seq_one_letter_code
_entity_poly.pdbx_strand_id
1 'polypeptide(L)' 'MVRRRLSLARLAPYLQATPLALILGAFLLLPILMIAVVSFWDYDFAGMYPDFLTTNYADTLGSWVTWKTYLNTLE' A
#
# COMPACT_ATOMS: atom_id res chain seq x y z
N MET A 1 25.11 -36.41 12.61
CA MET A 1 24.26 -35.20 12.54
C MET A 1 25.06 -34.03 11.98
N VAL A 2 24.87 -33.66 10.71
CA VAL A 2 25.55 -32.50 10.09
C VAL A 2 24.75 -31.25 10.41
N ARG A 3 25.26 -30.38 11.29
CA ARG A 3 24.69 -29.03 11.49
C ARG A 3 24.95 -28.22 10.22
N ARG A 4 23.92 -28.07 9.38
CA ARG A 4 23.92 -27.29 8.15
C ARG A 4 24.12 -25.81 8.52
N ARG A 5 25.37 -25.37 8.71
CA ARG A 5 25.68 -23.95 8.87
C ARG A 5 25.18 -23.25 7.61
N LEU A 6 24.33 -22.23 7.76
CA LEU A 6 24.01 -21.30 6.69
C LEU A 6 25.36 -20.71 6.21
N SER A 7 25.86 -21.23 5.10
CA SER A 7 27.09 -20.72 4.50
C SER A 7 26.80 -19.29 4.03
N LEU A 8 27.65 -18.33 4.41
CA LEU A 8 27.59 -16.94 3.96
C LEU A 8 27.47 -16.84 2.43
N ALA A 9 28.00 -17.83 1.69
CA ALA A 9 27.86 -17.93 0.24
C ALA A 9 26.40 -18.05 -0.25
N ARG A 10 25.50 -18.61 0.56
CA ARG A 10 24.06 -18.70 0.21
C ARG A 10 23.30 -17.39 0.46
N LEU A 11 23.79 -16.55 1.38
CA LEU A 11 23.18 -15.26 1.71
C LEU A 11 23.74 -14.11 0.86
N ALA A 12 24.96 -14.27 0.34
CA ALA A 12 25.64 -13.28 -0.50
C ALA A 12 24.78 -12.68 -1.63
N PRO A 13 24.06 -13.45 -2.47
CA PRO A 13 23.25 -12.85 -3.54
C PRO A 13 22.07 -12.03 -2.98
N TYR A 14 21.45 -12.47 -1.89
CA TYR A 14 20.37 -11.74 -1.24
C TYR A 14 20.87 -10.43 -0.63
N LEU A 15 22.05 -10.45 0.00
CA LEU A 15 22.72 -9.27 0.55
C LEU A 15 23.10 -8.24 -0.54
N GLN A 16 23.50 -8.71 -1.72
CA GLN A 16 23.80 -7.84 -2.86
C GLN A 16 22.54 -7.20 -3.45
N ALA A 17 21.43 -7.92 -3.51
CA ALA A 17 20.16 -7.40 -4.00
C ALA A 17 19.44 -6.51 -2.98
N THR A 18 19.77 -6.59 -1.68
CA THR A 18 19.02 -5.91 -0.62
C THR A 18 18.97 -4.39 -0.79
N PRO A 19 20.06 -3.67 -1.11
CA PRO A 19 20.01 -2.22 -1.24
C PRO A 19 19.02 -1.76 -2.31
N LEU A 20 19.03 -2.40 -3.49
CA LEU A 20 18.08 -2.07 -4.56
C LEU A 20 16.65 -2.45 -4.17
N ALA A 21 16.46 -3.63 -3.57
CA ALA A 21 15.16 -4.08 -3.10
C ALA A 21 14.56 -3.16 -2.03
N LEU A 22 15.39 -2.62 -1.12
CA LEU A 22 14.96 -1.65 -0.11
C LEU A 22 14.55 -0.33 -0.73
N ILE A 23 15.30 0.17 -1.71
CA ILE A 23 14.95 1.41 -2.42
C ILE A 23 13.61 1.22 -3.15
N LEU A 24 13.50 0.20 -3.99
CA LEU A 24 12.25 -0.08 -4.73
C LEU A 24 11.08 -0.35 -3.77
N GLY A 25 11.33 -1.10 -2.71
CA GLY A 25 10.35 -1.39 -1.67
C GLY A 25 9.88 -0.13 -0.94
N ALA A 26 10.79 0.78 -0.57
CA ALA A 26 10.42 2.05 0.06
C ALA A 26 9.58 2.92 -0.89
N PHE A 27 10.00 3.06 -2.16
CA PHE A 27 9.27 3.82 -3.17
C PHE A 27 7.88 3.25 -3.47
N LEU A 28 7.71 1.93 -3.36
CA LEU A 28 6.41 1.28 -3.53
C LEU A 28 5.55 1.39 -2.27
N LEU A 29 6.09 1.03 -1.11
CA LEU A 29 5.32 0.84 0.12
C LEU A 29 4.99 2.15 0.82
N LEU A 30 5.88 3.14 0.82
CA LEU A 30 5.60 4.43 1.46
C LEU A 30 4.34 5.12 0.89
N PRO A 31 4.16 5.27 -0.43
CA PRO A 31 2.94 5.88 -0.96
C PRO A 31 1.71 5.01 -0.73
N ILE A 32 1.83 3.68 -0.77
CA ILE A 32 0.70 2.78 -0.44
C ILE A 32 0.28 2.96 1.02
N LEU A 33 1.24 3.04 1.94
CA LEU A 33 0.98 3.28 3.36
C LEU A 33 0.36 4.67 3.57
N MET A 34 0.85 5.69 2.85
CA MET A 34 0.27 7.03 2.90
C MET A 34 -1.20 7.01 2.48
N ILE A 35 -1.53 6.38 1.34
CA ILE A 35 -2.91 6.22 0.88
C ILE A 35 -3.73 5.45 1.92
N ALA A 36 -3.21 4.35 2.45
CA ALA A 36 -3.92 3.54 3.44
C ALA A 36 -4.24 4.34 4.71
N VAL A 37 -3.29 5.12 5.24
CA VAL A 37 -3.50 5.94 6.44
C VAL A 37 -4.52 7.04 6.18
N VAL A 38 -4.34 7.81 5.11
CA VAL A 38 -5.22 8.95 4.79
C VAL A 38 -6.62 8.49 4.38
N SER A 39 -6.78 7.24 3.91
CA SER A 39 -8.11 6.69 3.59
C SER A 39 -9.04 6.56 4.81
N PHE A 40 -8.53 6.71 6.04
CA PHE A 40 -9.33 6.70 7.25
C PHE A 40 -9.50 8.10 7.88
N TRP A 41 -8.80 9.11 7.38
CA TRP A 41 -8.84 10.45 7.96
C TRP A 41 -10.16 11.17 7.63
N ASP A 42 -10.58 12.06 8.54
CA ASP A 42 -11.66 12.99 8.24
C ASP A 42 -11.15 14.08 7.30
N TYR A 43 -12.00 14.52 6.38
CA TYR A 43 -11.65 15.59 5.45
C TYR A 43 -12.86 16.49 5.20
N ASP A 44 -12.57 17.79 5.15
CA ASP A 44 -13.53 18.80 4.76
C ASP A 44 -12.92 19.72 3.70
N PHE A 45 -13.54 20.87 3.46
CA PHE A 45 -13.02 21.85 2.51
C PHE A 45 -11.73 22.54 2.98
N ALA A 46 -11.43 22.51 4.27
CA ALA A 46 -10.31 23.22 4.89
C ALA A 46 -9.07 22.34 5.04
N GLY A 47 -9.22 21.01 5.10
CA GLY A 47 -8.07 20.10 5.11
C GLY A 47 -8.42 18.66 5.47
N MET A 48 -7.38 17.94 5.89
CA MET A 48 -7.48 16.56 6.36
C MET A 48 -7.05 16.49 7.83
N TYR A 49 -7.83 15.78 8.64
CA TYR A 49 -7.61 15.64 10.07
C TYR A 49 -7.45 14.17 10.43
N PRO A 50 -6.44 13.80 11.25
CA PRO A 50 -6.29 12.44 11.72
C PRO A 50 -7.52 12.01 12.52
N ASP A 51 -8.28 11.08 11.96
CA ASP A 51 -9.38 10.37 12.61
C ASP A 51 -9.46 8.95 12.00
N PHE A 52 -10.35 8.11 12.51
CA PHE A 52 -10.65 6.81 11.94
C PHE A 52 -12.13 6.73 11.54
N LEU A 53 -12.40 7.17 10.32
CA LEU A 53 -13.71 7.18 9.70
C LEU A 53 -13.70 6.31 8.43
N THR A 54 -14.89 5.82 8.06
CA THR A 54 -15.10 5.06 6.82
C THR A 54 -16.20 5.68 5.93
N THR A 55 -16.53 6.94 6.19
CA THR A 55 -17.57 7.71 5.49
C THR A 55 -17.28 7.79 3.99
N ASN A 56 -16.02 8.07 3.62
CA ASN A 56 -15.50 8.02 2.25
C ASN A 56 -15.85 6.72 1.50
N TYR A 57 -15.75 5.56 2.17
CA TYR A 57 -16.10 4.27 1.57
C TYR A 57 -17.61 4.12 1.40
N ALA A 58 -18.40 4.51 2.41
CA ALA A 58 -19.86 4.47 2.32
C ALA A 58 -20.38 5.36 1.18
N ASP A 59 -19.83 6.57 1.04
CA ASP A 59 -20.22 7.53 0.00
C ASP A 59 -19.83 7.02 -1.40
N THR A 60 -18.60 6.51 -1.54
CA THR A 60 -18.07 6.05 -2.83
C THR A 60 -18.71 4.76 -3.28
N LEU A 61 -18.78 3.75 -2.39
CA LEU A 61 -19.29 2.41 -2.71
C LEU A 61 -20.82 2.33 -2.64
N GLY A 62 -21.48 3.26 -1.93
CA GLY A 62 -22.93 3.41 -1.93
C GLY A 62 -23.47 4.14 -3.18
N SER A 63 -22.60 4.83 -3.91
CA SER A 63 -22.98 5.60 -5.10
C SER A 63 -23.20 4.71 -6.33
N TRP A 64 -24.43 4.73 -6.85
CA TRP A 64 -24.77 4.08 -8.12
C TRP A 64 -23.93 4.60 -9.30
N VAL A 65 -23.63 5.90 -9.32
CA VAL A 65 -22.84 6.51 -10.39
C VAL A 65 -21.41 5.97 -10.40
N THR A 66 -20.82 5.73 -9.23
CA THR A 66 -19.48 5.10 -9.12
C THR A 66 -19.46 3.74 -9.80
N TRP A 67 -20.42 2.88 -9.48
CA TRP A 67 -20.52 1.54 -10.07
C TRP A 67 -20.77 1.59 -11.57
N LYS A 68 -21.63 2.48 -12.04
CA LYS A 68 -21.84 2.68 -13.48
C LYS A 68 -20.54 3.06 -14.17
N THR A 69 -19.78 4.00 -13.62
CA THR A 69 -18.48 4.39 -14.18
C THR A 69 -17.47 3.24 -14.18
N TYR A 70 -17.42 2.42 -13.13
CA TYR A 70 -16.54 1.25 -13.09
C TYR A 70 -16.93 0.17 -14.10
N LEU A 71 -18.22 -0.06 -14.32
CA LEU A 71 -18.67 -1.04 -15.31
C LEU A 71 -18.38 -0.56 -16.74
N ASN A 72 -18.46 0.75 -17.00
CA ASN A 72 -18.12 1.32 -18.30
C ASN A 72 -16.64 1.14 -18.68
N THR A 73 -15.73 0.80 -17.76
CA THR A 73 -14.33 0.49 -18.13
C THR A 73 -14.15 -0.92 -18.69
N LEU A 74 -15.20 -1.76 -18.63
CA LEU A 74 -15.20 -3.12 -19.15
C LEU A 74 -15.78 -3.21 -20.57
N GLU A 75 -16.42 -2.14 -21.05
CA GLU A 75 -16.89 -2.00 -22.44
C GLU A 75 -15.72 -1.61 -23.37
#